data_AF-A0A6M8HYQ0-F1
#
_entry.id   AF-A0A6M8HYQ0-F1
#
_cell.length_a   1.000
_cell.length_b   1.000
_cell.length_c   1.000
_cell.angle_alpha   90.00
_cell.angle_beta   90.00
_cell.angle_gamma   90.00
#
_symmetry.space_group_name_H-M   'P 1'
#
loop_
_entity.id
_entity.type
_entity.pdbx_description
1 polymer ?
#
loop_
_entity_poly.entity_id
_entity_poly.type
_entity_poly.pdbx_seq_one_letter_code
_entity_poly.pdbx_strand_id
1 'polypeptide(L)' 'MGPPHLDLDRIDHALLLPILLYCTDPLGNPLLGPPREGPATDEFISNAYHNIPLVIPAIREFWMPKRLKEGRRQR' A
#
# COMPACT_ATOMS: atom_id res chain seq x y z
N MET A 1 2.18 -20.46 -0.78
CA MET A 1 2.89 -19.16 -0.68
C MET A 1 2.12 -18.38 0.37
N GLY A 2 2.65 -18.25 1.59
CA GLY A 2 1.96 -17.49 2.65
C GLY A 2 1.81 -16.03 2.23
N PRO A 3 0.86 -15.27 2.80
CA PRO A 3 0.79 -13.84 2.54
C PRO A 3 2.16 -13.22 2.85
N PRO A 4 2.65 -12.29 2.01
CA PRO A 4 3.88 -11.58 2.30
C PRO A 4 3.81 -11.03 3.73
N HIS A 5 4.88 -11.19 4.51
CA HIS A 5 4.92 -10.73 5.89
C HIS A 5 4.86 -9.19 5.87
N LEU A 6 3.66 -8.64 6.07
CA LEU A 6 3.41 -7.21 6.11
C LEU A 6 3.91 -6.65 7.43
N ASP A 7 5.18 -6.25 7.44
CA ASP A 7 5.77 -5.43 8.50
C ASP A 7 5.28 -3.99 8.36
N LEU A 8 4.32 -3.57 9.18
CA LEU A 8 3.71 -2.23 9.10
C LEU A 8 4.60 -1.11 9.67
N ASP A 9 5.69 -1.45 10.36
CA ASP A 9 6.67 -0.48 10.83
C ASP A 9 7.61 -0.03 9.70
N ARG A 10 7.60 -0.78 8.58
CA ARG A 10 8.31 -0.42 7.37
C ARG A 10 7.47 0.48 6.48
N ILE A 11 8.05 1.64 6.14
CA ILE A 11 7.38 2.66 5.32
C ILE A 11 6.89 2.13 3.98
N ASP A 12 7.61 1.19 3.37
CA ASP A 12 7.24 0.62 2.08
C ASP A 12 6.00 -0.28 2.12
N HIS A 13 5.74 -0.90 3.27
CA HIS A 13 4.52 -1.66 3.52
C HIS A 13 3.39 -0.75 4.02
N ALA A 14 3.70 0.24 4.87
CA ALA A 14 2.72 1.20 5.38
C ALA A 14 2.05 2.00 4.25
N LEU A 15 2.82 2.38 3.20
CA LEU A 15 2.28 3.06 2.02
C LEU A 15 1.26 2.22 1.24
N LEU A 16 1.32 0.89 1.34
CA LEU A 16 0.40 -0.02 0.66
C LEU A 16 -0.90 -0.22 1.45
N LEU A 17 -0.95 0.11 2.75
CA LEU A 17 -2.09 -0.17 3.62
C LEU A 17 -3.45 0.26 3.05
N PRO A 18 -3.63 1.48 2.50
CA PRO A 18 -4.93 1.89 1.95
C PRO A 18 -5.39 1.02 0.77
N ILE A 19 -4.45 0.48 0.00
CA ILE A 19 -4.73 -0.42 -1.12
C ILE A 19 -5.06 -1.82 -0.59
N LEU A 20 -4.22 -2.33 0.33
CA LEU A 20 -4.35 -3.67 0.89
C LEU A 20 -5.64 -3.85 1.69
N LEU A 21 -6.21 -2.78 2.24
CA LEU A 21 -7.52 -2.80 2.90
C LEU A 21 -8.64 -3.33 2.00
N TYR A 22 -8.55 -3.09 0.69
CA TYR A 22 -9.54 -3.54 -0.30
C TYR A 22 -9.14 -4.83 -1.01
N CYS A 23 -7.96 -5.39 -0.70
CA CYS A 23 -7.48 -6.62 -1.31
C CYS A 23 -7.98 -7.84 -0.53
N THR A 24 -8.33 -8.88 -1.27
CA THR A 24 -8.64 -10.20 -0.73
C THR A 24 -7.65 -11.25 -1.22
N ASP A 25 -7.50 -12.32 -0.46
CA ASP A 25 -6.82 -13.54 -0.90
C ASP A 25 -7.68 -14.30 -1.96
N PRO A 26 -7.17 -15.38 -2.56
CA PRO A 26 -7.92 -16.17 -3.54
C PRO A 26 -9.21 -16.82 -3.01
N LEU A 27 -9.39 -16.89 -1.69
CA LEU A 27 -10.58 -17.43 -1.02
C LEU A 27 -11.57 -16.31 -0.66
N GLY A 28 -11.23 -15.05 -0.94
CA GLY A 28 -12.06 -13.88 -0.63
C GLY A 28 -11.85 -13.32 0.77
N ASN A 29 -10.85 -13.78 1.54
CA ASN A 29 -10.58 -13.23 2.86
C ASN A 29 -9.80 -11.92 2.76
N PRO A 30 -10.08 -10.90 3.59
CA PRO A 30 -9.31 -9.67 3.62
C PRO A 30 -7.82 -9.93 3.88
N LEU A 31 -6.94 -9.30 3.09
CA LEU A 31 -5.50 -9.58 3.18
C LEU A 31 -4.87 -9.11 4.49
N LEU A 32 -5.41 -8.05 5.09
CA LEU A 32 -4.95 -7.52 6.39
C LEU A 32 -5.52 -8.27 7.59
N GLY A 33 -6.40 -9.26 7.36
CA GLY A 33 -7.17 -9.88 8.43
C GLY A 33 -8.24 -8.94 9.01
N PRO A 34 -8.83 -9.30 10.16
CA PRO A 34 -9.81 -8.44 10.82
C PRO A 34 -9.16 -7.13 11.29
N PRO A 35 -9.84 -5.98 11.12
CA PRO A 35 -9.38 -4.71 11.65
C PRO A 35 -9.14 -4.78 13.16
N ARG A 36 -8.12 -4.06 13.65
CA ARG A 36 -7.97 -3.82 15.08
C ARG A 36 -9.06 -2.84 15.53
N GLU A 37 -9.55 -3.01 16.74
CA GLU A 37 -10.51 -2.07 17.30
C GLU A 37 -9.83 -0.75 17.69
N GLY A 38 -10.53 0.36 17.49
CA GLY A 38 -10.15 1.66 18.02
C GLY A 38 -10.22 2.80 17.00
N PRO A 39 -10.21 4.05 17.51
CA PRO A 39 -10.52 5.23 16.71
C PRO A 39 -9.53 5.45 15.55
N ALA A 40 -8.25 5.08 15.73
CA ALA A 40 -7.25 5.20 14.68
C ALA A 40 -7.54 4.26 13.50
N THR A 41 -8.02 3.05 13.78
CA THR A 41 -8.39 2.09 12.73
C THR A 41 -9.70 2.50 12.05
N ASP A 42 -10.67 3.01 12.81
CA ASP A 42 -11.93 3.51 12.26
C ASP A 42 -11.71 4.71 11.32
N GLU A 43 -10.86 5.65 11.73
CA GLU A 43 -10.49 6.81 10.92
C GLU A 43 -9.72 6.37 9.67
N PHE A 44 -8.77 5.44 9.82
CA PHE A 44 -8.01 4.88 8.71
C PHE A 44 -8.92 4.25 7.66
N ILE A 45 -9.87 3.39 8.08
CA ILE A 45 -10.83 2.72 7.20
C ILE A 45 -11.73 3.75 6.51
N SER A 46 -12.25 4.72 7.26
CA SER A 46 -13.15 5.75 6.73
C SER A 46 -12.49 6.61 5.65
N ASN A 47 -11.18 6.84 5.78
CA ASN A 47 -10.40 7.68 4.86
C ASN A 47 -9.62 6.89 3.80
N ALA A 48 -9.60 5.56 3.84
CA ALA A 48 -8.73 4.74 2.99
C ALA A 48 -8.92 5.03 1.50
N TYR A 49 -10.17 5.13 1.02
CA TYR A 49 -10.46 5.47 -0.37
C TYR A 49 -9.88 6.83 -0.79
N HIS A 50 -9.98 7.84 0.08
CA HIS A 50 -9.42 9.18 -0.15
C HIS A 50 -7.88 9.19 -0.08
N ASN A 51 -7.29 8.27 0.69
CA ASN A 51 -5.85 8.14 0.85
C ASN A 51 -5.18 7.42 -0.33
N ILE A 52 -5.90 6.55 -1.06
CA ILE A 52 -5.35 5.81 -2.21
C ILE A 52 -4.68 6.75 -3.24
N PRO A 53 -5.33 7.81 -3.75
CA PRO A 53 -4.70 8.73 -4.70
C PRO A 53 -3.43 9.42 -4.15
N LEU A 54 -3.34 9.61 -2.83
CA LEU A 54 -2.21 10.29 -2.18
C LEU A 54 -0.99 9.40 -2.03
N VAL A 55 -1.19 8.10 -1.76
CA VAL A 55 -0.08 7.14 -1.58
C VAL A 55 0.49 6.65 -2.91
N ILE A 56 -0.27 6.66 -4.00
CA ILE A 56 0.19 6.18 -5.32
C ILE A 56 1.44 6.93 -5.83
N PRO A 57 1.53 8.28 -5.79
CA PRO A 57 2.76 8.99 -6.12
C PRO A 57 3.94 8.60 -5.23
N ALA A 58 3.74 8.47 -3.91
CA ALA A 58 4.79 8.09 -2.97
C ALA A 58 5.31 6.67 -3.24
N ILE A 59 4.41 5.71 -3.53
CA ILE A 59 4.78 4.35 -3.96
C ILE A 59 5.58 4.41 -5.26
N ARG A 60 5.16 5.20 -6.25
CA ARG A 60 5.89 5.35 -7.52
C ARG A 60 7.28 5.94 -7.31
N GLU A 61 7.42 6.97 -6.49
CA GLU A 61 8.72 7.58 -6.19
C GLU A 61 9.64 6.60 -5.45
N PHE A 62 9.11 5.89 -4.45
CA PHE A 62 9.86 4.94 -3.65
C PHE A 62 10.35 3.73 -4.47
N TRP A 63 9.48 3.13 -5.29
CA TRP A 63 9.79 1.92 -6.06
C TRP A 63 10.32 2.18 -7.48
N MET A 64 10.19 3.42 -8.00
CA MET A 64 10.74 3.83 -9.29
C MET A 64 11.59 5.11 -9.22
N PRO A 65 12.66 5.16 -8.40
CA PRO A 65 13.41 6.40 -8.20
C PRO A 65 14.11 6.94 -9.46
N LYS A 66 14.35 6.12 -10.50
CA LYS A 66 15.19 6.50 -11.67
C LYS A 66 14.84 5.92 -13.05
N ARG A 67 13.65 5.39 -13.34
CA ARG A 67 13.38 4.78 -14.67
C ARG A 67 13.35 5.73 -15.89
N LEU A 68 13.53 7.05 -15.71
CA LEU A 68 13.55 8.02 -16.83
C LEU A 68 14.86 8.83 -16.95
N LYS A 69 15.98 8.42 -16.32
CA LYS A 69 17.30 9.01 -16.62
C LYS A 69 18.14 8.21 -17.60
N GLU A 70 17.91 6.91 -17.76
CA GLU A 70 18.62 6.09 -18.75
C GLU A 70 18.02 6.14 -20.17
N GLY A 71 16.71 6.41 -20.31
CA GLY A 71 16.06 6.48 -21.63
C GLY A 71 16.36 7.75 -22.45
N ARG A 72 16.85 8.82 -21.82
CA ARG A 72 17.24 10.09 -22.50
C ARG A 72 18.74 10.24 -22.72
N ARG A 73 19.55 9.25 -22.31
CA ARG A 73 21.01 9.27 -22.53
C ARG A 73 21.45 8.37 -23.69
N GLN A 74 20.51 7.70 -24.36
CA GLN A 74 20.78 6.74 -25.45
C GLN A 74 19.95 6.97 -26.73
N ARG A 75 19.39 8.16 -26.96
CA ARG A 75 18.88 8.55 -28.29
C ARG A 75 19.12 10.03 -28.56
#